data_AF-A0A9W5K2W1-F1
#
_entry.id   AF-A0A9W5K2W1-F1
#
_cell.length_a   1.000
_cell.length_b   1.000
_cell.length_c   1.000
_cell.angle_alpha   90.00
_cell.angle_beta   90.00
_cell.angle_gamma   90.00
#
_symmetry.space_group_name_H-M   'P 1'
#
loop_
_entity.id
_entity.type
_entity.pdbx_description
1 polymer ?
#
loop_
_entity_poly.entity_id
_entity_poly.type
_entity_poly.pdbx_seq_one_letter_code
_entity_poly.pdbx_strand_id
1 'polypeptide(L)'
;MPFLFILNYNFTYLTIYKISKAFDKKAFVEMVLKNGSLPAKGIAPFNFARGTDEKNFGKVNGNLAKYDVNAAKESWKKAKQELGKGEVVLELLTSDNALAKRNVEYLKGELEKNLNGLTVNIKPQSRKQQIELLFNSDYDIGVDVWGPDIRDLITFLDLFTTDSTYNFDKYSNKQYDELIHKVKIDLADEEKARWEAMKQAEKILLEDEVVALIYQQGRSYLQRSFVKGIVTNDFGGKFNYKWVKVKR
;
A
#
# COMPACT_ATOMS: atom_id res chain seq x y z
N MET A 1 11.08 9.26 -4.95
CA MET A 1 9.62 9.00 -4.93
C MET A 1 9.30 7.67 -4.28
N PRO A 2 8.81 7.70 -3.03
CA PRO A 2 8.29 6.52 -2.39
C PRO A 2 6.94 6.18 -3.03
N PHE A 3 6.84 4.99 -3.61
CA PHE A 3 5.54 4.42 -3.91
C PHE A 3 5.15 3.47 -2.79
N LEU A 4 3.89 3.46 -2.42
CA LEU A 4 3.34 2.50 -1.47
C LEU A 4 2.63 1.40 -2.26
N PHE A 5 3.10 0.17 -2.09
CA PHE A 5 2.44 -0.99 -2.67
C PHE A 5 1.32 -1.46 -1.73
N ILE A 6 0.12 -1.50 -2.27
CA ILE A 6 -1.15 -1.63 -1.58
C ILE A 6 -1.85 -2.89 -2.09
N LEU A 7 -2.36 -3.73 -1.19
CA LEU A 7 -3.40 -4.71 -1.52
C LEU A 7 -4.75 -4.19 -1.07
N ASN A 8 -5.67 -4.15 -2.02
CA ASN A 8 -7.07 -3.82 -1.90
C ASN A 8 -7.89 -5.13 -1.82
N TYR A 9 -9.01 -5.12 -1.10
CA TYR A 9 -9.90 -6.26 -0.91
C TYR A 9 -11.35 -5.92 -1.23
N ASN A 10 -11.97 -6.67 -2.13
CA ASN A 10 -13.38 -6.46 -2.46
C ASN A 10 -14.31 -7.31 -1.60
N PHE A 11 -15.40 -6.68 -1.15
CA PHE A 11 -16.28 -7.19 -0.10
C PHE A 11 -17.39 -8.10 -0.64
N THR A 12 -17.22 -9.40 -0.45
CA THR A 12 -18.36 -10.32 -0.20
C THR A 12 -18.11 -11.26 0.97
N TYR A 13 -16.91 -11.25 1.54
CA TYR A 13 -16.50 -12.04 2.69
C TYR A 13 -15.77 -11.13 3.68
N LEU A 14 -16.57 -10.33 4.44
CA LEU A 14 -16.26 -9.67 5.72
C LEU A 14 -14.76 -9.63 6.07
N THR A 15 -14.11 -8.46 5.97
CA THR A 15 -12.79 -8.17 6.58
C THR A 15 -11.82 -9.35 6.48
N ILE A 16 -11.14 -9.49 5.34
CA ILE A 16 -10.20 -10.59 5.06
C ILE A 16 -8.95 -10.52 5.98
N TYR A 17 -9.21 -10.91 7.23
CA TYR A 17 -8.43 -11.55 8.28
C TYR A 17 -6.92 -11.52 8.09
N LYS A 18 -6.25 -10.44 8.50
CA LYS A 18 -4.80 -10.45 8.74
C LYS A 18 -3.97 -11.09 7.61
N ILE A 19 -4.46 -11.18 6.37
CA ILE A 19 -3.78 -11.85 5.25
C ILE A 19 -2.48 -11.11 4.96
N SER A 20 -2.50 -9.80 5.15
CA SER A 20 -1.34 -8.91 5.17
C SER A 20 -0.22 -9.34 6.14
N LYS A 21 -0.58 -10.07 7.22
CA LYS A 21 0.34 -10.59 8.24
C LYS A 21 0.89 -11.98 7.90
N ALA A 22 0.36 -12.64 6.88
CA ALA A 22 0.86 -13.91 6.35
C ALA A 22 2.04 -13.75 5.38
N PHE A 23 2.48 -12.52 5.13
CA PHE A 23 3.49 -12.21 4.12
C PHE A 23 4.75 -11.62 4.74
N ASP A 24 5.90 -12.29 4.58
CA ASP A 24 7.19 -11.77 5.06
C ASP A 24 7.70 -10.62 4.17
N LYS A 25 7.32 -9.40 4.56
CA LYS A 25 7.73 -8.16 3.88
C LYS A 25 9.24 -7.94 3.91
N LYS A 26 9.94 -8.44 4.93
CA LYS A 26 11.39 -8.27 5.05
C LYS A 26 12.09 -9.19 4.04
N ALA A 27 11.75 -10.48 4.06
CA ALA A 27 12.27 -11.42 3.07
C ALA A 27 11.94 -10.97 1.64
N PHE A 28 10.74 -10.43 1.41
CA PHE A 28 10.38 -9.90 0.10
C PHE A 28 11.33 -8.81 -0.41
N VAL A 29 11.56 -7.76 0.39
CA VAL A 29 12.40 -6.65 -0.07
C VAL A 29 13.88 -7.04 -0.16
N GLU A 30 14.37 -7.90 0.74
CA GLU A 30 15.79 -8.32 0.81
C GLU A 30 16.14 -9.41 -0.20
N MET A 31 15.22 -10.33 -0.49
CA MET A 31 15.49 -11.50 -1.33
C MET A 31 14.93 -11.37 -2.74
N VAL A 32 13.77 -10.72 -2.92
CA VAL A 32 13.07 -10.62 -4.20
C VAL A 32 13.33 -9.28 -4.89
N LEU A 33 13.15 -8.15 -4.18
CA LEU A 33 13.28 -6.83 -4.80
C LEU A 33 14.71 -6.34 -4.94
N LYS A 34 15.55 -6.44 -3.88
CA LYS A 34 16.99 -6.12 -3.90
C LYS A 34 17.34 -4.75 -4.53
N ASN A 35 16.49 -3.76 -4.36
CA ASN A 35 16.60 -2.46 -5.03
C ASN A 35 16.52 -1.25 -4.07
N GLY A 36 16.81 -1.49 -2.79
CA GLY A 36 16.70 -0.49 -1.72
C GLY A 36 15.27 -0.24 -1.23
N SER A 37 14.29 -1.06 -1.63
CA SER A 37 12.94 -1.03 -1.04
C SER A 37 12.95 -1.39 0.44
N LEU A 38 12.01 -0.83 1.19
CA LEU A 38 11.87 -1.04 2.63
C LEU A 38 10.53 -1.69 2.95
N PRO A 39 10.44 -2.57 3.97
CA PRO A 39 9.16 -3.11 4.40
C PRO A 39 8.25 -1.96 4.84
N ALA A 40 7.01 -1.94 4.37
CA ALA A 40 6.05 -0.91 4.78
C ALA A 40 5.68 -1.14 6.26
N LYS A 41 5.67 -0.05 7.04
CA LYS A 41 5.33 -0.06 8.47
C LYS A 41 4.04 0.71 8.79
N GLY A 42 3.59 1.52 7.84
CA GLY A 42 2.41 2.38 7.91
C GLY A 42 2.15 2.94 6.51
N ILE A 43 1.03 3.63 6.33
CA ILE A 43 0.62 4.23 5.06
C ILE A 43 1.55 5.38 4.68
N ALA A 44 2.10 6.06 5.68
CA ALA A 44 3.12 7.08 5.48
C ALA A 44 4.47 6.44 5.11
N PRO A 45 5.02 6.73 3.91
CA PRO A 45 6.36 6.27 3.59
C PRO A 45 7.40 6.92 4.50
N PHE A 46 8.44 6.17 4.83
CA PHE A 46 9.55 6.65 5.62
C PHE A 46 10.25 7.83 4.92
N ASN A 47 10.53 8.87 5.70
CA ASN A 47 11.21 10.12 5.30
C ASN A 47 10.42 10.98 4.30
N PHE A 48 9.12 10.73 4.14
CA PHE A 48 8.30 11.46 3.20
C PHE A 48 7.84 12.83 3.74
N ALA A 49 7.12 12.81 4.86
CA ALA A 49 6.64 14.00 5.56
C ALA A 49 7.27 14.11 6.96
N ARG A 50 7.46 15.36 7.42
CA ARG A 50 7.98 15.70 8.74
C ARG A 50 7.02 16.70 9.39
N GLY A 51 6.73 16.54 10.67
CA GLY A 51 5.98 17.53 11.44
C GLY A 51 6.89 18.61 12.02
N THR A 52 6.29 19.57 12.73
CA THR A 52 6.97 20.69 13.42
C THR A 52 8.18 20.31 14.28
N ASP A 53 8.22 19.10 14.82
CA ASP A 53 9.32 18.60 15.67
C ASP A 53 10.43 17.88 14.87
N GLU A 54 10.40 18.04 13.54
CA GLU A 54 11.22 17.36 12.53
C GLU A 54 11.17 15.83 12.57
N LYS A 55 10.31 15.24 13.40
CA LYS A 55 10.20 13.78 13.48
C LYS A 55 9.44 13.25 12.27
N ASN A 56 9.99 12.17 11.74
CA ASN A 56 9.39 11.42 10.65
C ASN A 56 8.15 10.68 11.16
N PHE A 57 7.02 10.86 10.46
CA PHE A 57 5.72 10.29 10.82
C PHE A 57 5.79 8.77 11.07
N GLY A 58 6.42 8.02 10.17
CA GLY A 58 6.53 6.56 10.28
C GLY A 58 7.42 6.08 11.44
N LYS A 59 8.22 6.96 12.05
CA LYS A 59 8.96 6.65 13.28
C LYS A 59 8.09 6.87 14.53
N VAL A 60 7.18 7.84 14.48
CA VAL A 60 6.32 8.22 15.61
C VAL A 60 5.12 7.28 15.74
N ASN A 61 4.52 6.84 14.63
CA ASN A 61 3.35 5.93 14.68
C ASN A 61 3.73 4.44 14.82
N GLY A 62 5.03 4.13 14.83
CA GLY A 62 5.53 2.77 15.03
C GLY A 62 5.32 1.85 13.83
N ASN A 63 5.31 0.53 14.09
CA ASN A 63 5.02 -0.47 13.06
C ASN A 63 3.59 -0.98 13.22
N LEU A 64 2.70 -0.46 12.38
CA LEU A 64 1.29 -0.81 12.31
C LEU A 64 1.03 -1.97 11.33
N ALA A 65 1.93 -2.18 10.36
CA ALA A 65 1.81 -3.22 9.34
C ALA A 65 2.68 -4.46 9.65
N LYS A 66 2.56 -5.01 10.86
CA LYS A 66 3.40 -6.13 11.35
C LYS A 66 3.17 -7.43 10.58
N TYR A 67 4.26 -8.18 10.35
CA TYR A 67 4.21 -9.58 9.95
C TYR A 67 3.96 -10.45 11.20
N ASP A 68 2.94 -11.30 11.15
CA ASP A 68 2.54 -12.20 12.23
C ASP A 68 1.77 -13.38 11.64
N VAL A 69 2.54 -14.38 11.22
CA VAL A 69 2.00 -15.58 10.54
C VAL A 69 1.07 -16.39 11.45
N ASN A 70 1.27 -16.36 12.77
CA ASN A 70 0.45 -17.11 13.71
C ASN A 70 -0.93 -16.45 13.84
N ALA A 71 -0.95 -15.12 14.00
CA ALA A 71 -2.21 -14.37 13.99
C ALA A 71 -2.95 -14.49 12.66
N ALA A 72 -2.24 -14.52 11.53
CA ALA A 72 -2.84 -14.75 10.22
C ALA A 72 -3.47 -16.15 10.10
N LYS A 73 -2.76 -17.21 10.53
CA LYS A 73 -3.27 -18.59 10.56
C LYS A 73 -4.50 -18.76 11.44
N GLU A 74 -4.48 -18.16 12.62
CA GLU A 74 -5.62 -18.22 13.55
C GLU A 74 -6.86 -17.54 12.94
N SER A 75 -6.67 -16.36 12.36
CA SER A 75 -7.75 -15.59 11.75
C SER A 75 -8.29 -16.30 10.51
N TRP A 76 -7.42 -16.91 9.69
CA TRP A 76 -7.81 -17.75 8.55
C TRP A 76 -8.63 -18.97 8.96
N LYS A 77 -8.28 -19.64 10.05
CA LYS A 77 -9.06 -20.77 10.55
C LYS A 77 -10.48 -20.35 10.91
N LYS A 78 -10.66 -19.20 11.58
CA LYS A 78 -11.98 -18.65 11.93
C LYS A 78 -12.76 -18.30 10.67
N ALA A 79 -12.12 -17.62 9.70
CA ALA A 79 -12.73 -17.30 8.41
C ALA A 79 -13.27 -18.55 7.69
N LYS A 80 -12.48 -19.62 7.61
CA LYS A 80 -12.93 -20.87 6.98
C LYS A 80 -14.10 -21.53 7.72
N GLN A 81 -14.14 -21.43 9.04
CA GLN A 81 -15.27 -21.93 9.84
C GLN A 81 -16.55 -21.13 9.57
N GLU A 82 -16.46 -19.80 9.55
CA GLU A 82 -17.59 -18.90 9.25
C GLU A 82 -18.11 -19.08 7.82
N LEU A 83 -17.20 -19.29 6.86
CA LEU A 83 -17.55 -19.57 5.48
C LEU A 83 -18.10 -20.99 5.26
N GLY A 84 -17.94 -21.90 6.24
CA GLY A 84 -18.27 -23.31 6.08
C GLY A 84 -17.47 -24.01 4.97
N LYS A 85 -16.30 -23.48 4.61
CA LYS A 85 -15.48 -23.95 3.47
C LYS A 85 -14.14 -24.50 3.96
N GLY A 86 -13.80 -25.72 3.54
CA GLY A 86 -12.48 -26.31 3.77
C GLY A 86 -11.38 -25.69 2.90
N GLU A 87 -11.76 -25.35 1.66
CA GLU A 87 -10.93 -24.74 0.62
C GLU A 87 -11.53 -23.42 0.13
N VAL A 88 -10.68 -22.45 -0.14
CA VAL A 88 -11.04 -21.12 -0.64
C VAL A 88 -10.16 -20.81 -1.83
N VAL A 89 -10.77 -20.40 -2.93
CA VAL A 89 -10.07 -19.94 -4.14
C VAL A 89 -10.32 -18.45 -4.27
N LEU A 90 -9.25 -17.67 -4.39
CA LEU A 90 -9.30 -16.22 -4.58
C LEU A 90 -8.55 -15.83 -5.85
N GLU A 91 -9.05 -14.83 -6.55
CA GLU A 91 -8.39 -14.22 -7.70
C GLU A 91 -7.55 -13.00 -7.28
N LEU A 92 -6.30 -12.96 -7.75
CA LEU A 92 -5.35 -11.88 -7.49
C LEU A 92 -5.12 -11.06 -8.77
N LEU A 93 -5.76 -9.91 -8.83
CA LEU A 93 -5.66 -8.96 -9.93
C LEU A 93 -4.33 -8.19 -9.86
N THR A 94 -3.56 -8.24 -10.95
CA THR A 94 -2.27 -7.54 -11.08
C THR A 94 -2.07 -6.95 -12.48
N SER A 95 -1.06 -6.11 -12.62
CA SER A 95 -0.60 -5.70 -13.96
C SER A 95 0.26 -6.79 -14.61
N ASP A 96 0.21 -6.88 -15.93
CA ASP A 96 0.85 -7.92 -16.73
C ASP A 96 2.37 -7.77 -16.93
N ASN A 97 2.98 -6.71 -16.40
CA ASN A 97 4.41 -6.47 -16.50
C ASN A 97 5.23 -7.45 -15.63
N ALA A 98 6.49 -7.67 -16.02
CA ALA A 98 7.35 -8.67 -15.38
C ALA A 98 7.61 -8.42 -13.89
N LEU A 99 7.71 -7.16 -13.45
CA LEU A 99 7.90 -6.82 -12.04
C LEU A 99 6.66 -7.16 -11.22
N ALA A 100 5.49 -6.76 -11.70
CA ALA A 100 4.23 -7.04 -11.05
C ALA A 100 3.97 -8.55 -10.94
N LYS A 101 4.19 -9.31 -12.02
CA LYS A 101 4.11 -10.79 -12.01
C LYS A 101 5.03 -11.40 -10.95
N ARG A 102 6.32 -11.04 -10.94
CA ARG A 102 7.27 -11.54 -9.93
C ARG A 102 6.81 -11.25 -8.50
N ASN A 103 6.29 -10.04 -8.26
CA ASN A 103 5.83 -9.64 -6.94
C ASN A 103 4.65 -10.48 -6.46
N VAL A 104 3.67 -10.74 -7.34
CA VAL A 104 2.47 -11.49 -6.97
C VAL A 104 2.68 -12.99 -6.90
N GLU A 105 3.65 -13.55 -7.62
CA GLU A 105 4.06 -14.96 -7.46
C GLU A 105 4.62 -15.21 -6.05
N TYR A 106 5.45 -14.28 -5.55
CA TYR A 106 5.96 -14.38 -4.18
C TYR A 106 4.83 -14.22 -3.15
N LEU A 107 3.89 -13.30 -3.39
CA LEU A 107 2.70 -13.13 -2.54
C LEU A 107 1.83 -14.39 -2.53
N LYS A 108 1.47 -14.94 -3.70
CA LYS A 108 0.77 -16.21 -3.84
C LYS A 108 1.47 -17.31 -3.04
N GLY A 109 2.78 -17.47 -3.22
CA GLY A 109 3.56 -18.50 -2.52
C GLY A 109 3.50 -18.38 -1.00
N GLU A 110 3.66 -17.18 -0.44
CA GLU A 110 3.56 -16.96 1.01
C GLU A 110 2.14 -17.16 1.54
N LEU A 111 1.11 -16.69 0.80
CA LEU A 111 -0.28 -16.86 1.19
C LEU A 111 -0.69 -18.33 1.21
N GLU A 112 -0.44 -19.08 0.13
CA GLU A 112 -0.81 -20.50 0.03
C GLU A 112 -0.03 -21.37 1.03
N LYS A 113 1.25 -21.05 1.26
CA LYS A 113 2.09 -21.73 2.26
C LYS A 113 1.59 -21.53 3.69
N ASN A 114 1.15 -20.31 4.01
CA ASN A 114 0.79 -19.96 5.38
C ASN A 114 -0.70 -20.18 5.69
N LEU A 115 -1.58 -20.12 4.70
CA LEU A 115 -3.03 -20.17 4.85
C LEU A 115 -3.58 -21.47 4.24
N ASN A 116 -3.56 -22.55 5.02
CA ASN A 116 -3.93 -23.88 4.54
C ASN A 116 -5.32 -23.91 3.87
N GLY A 117 -5.40 -24.53 2.68
CA GLY A 117 -6.61 -24.61 1.87
C GLY A 117 -6.94 -23.35 1.07
N LEU A 118 -6.07 -22.34 1.07
CA LEU A 118 -6.17 -21.20 0.15
C LEU A 118 -5.51 -21.56 -1.18
N THR A 119 -6.18 -21.24 -2.29
CA THR A 119 -5.60 -21.18 -3.63
C THR A 119 -5.75 -19.77 -4.17
N VAL A 120 -4.67 -19.20 -4.70
CA VAL A 120 -4.63 -17.85 -5.27
C VAL A 120 -4.40 -17.95 -6.78
N ASN A 121 -5.39 -17.57 -7.58
CA ASN A 121 -5.29 -17.53 -9.03
C ASN A 121 -4.87 -16.13 -9.49
N ILE A 122 -3.66 -16.01 -10.07
CA ILE A 122 -3.17 -14.72 -10.56
C ILE A 122 -3.88 -14.35 -11.86
N LYS A 123 -4.51 -13.16 -11.90
CA LYS A 123 -5.12 -12.55 -13.07
C LYS A 123 -4.31 -11.33 -13.52
N PRO A 124 -3.31 -11.52 -14.40
CA PRO A 124 -2.59 -10.41 -14.99
C PRO A 124 -3.46 -9.70 -16.03
N GLN A 125 -3.50 -8.38 -15.98
CA GLN A 125 -4.23 -7.53 -16.91
C GLN A 125 -3.33 -6.40 -17.42
N SER A 126 -3.66 -5.83 -18.58
CA SER A 126 -3.03 -4.56 -18.99
C SER A 126 -3.30 -3.50 -17.92
N ARG A 127 -2.38 -2.53 -17.72
CA ARG A 127 -2.55 -1.54 -16.64
C ARG A 127 -3.87 -0.78 -16.73
N LYS A 128 -4.34 -0.46 -17.94
CA LYS A 128 -5.64 0.21 -18.15
C LYS A 128 -6.79 -0.67 -17.65
N GLN A 129 -6.82 -1.94 -18.07
CA GLN A 129 -7.86 -2.88 -17.65
C GLN A 129 -7.82 -3.15 -16.15
N GLN A 130 -6.61 -3.26 -15.58
CA GLN A 130 -6.43 -3.44 -14.14
C GLN A 130 -7.06 -2.29 -13.35
N ILE A 131 -6.82 -1.04 -13.77
CA ILE A 131 -7.39 0.16 -13.13
C ILE A 131 -8.93 0.16 -13.24
N GLU A 132 -9.47 -0.21 -14.40
CA GLU A 132 -10.93 -0.30 -14.60
C GLU A 132 -11.58 -1.32 -13.67
N LEU A 133 -10.98 -2.51 -13.53
CA LEU A 133 -11.43 -3.54 -12.60
C LEU A 133 -11.30 -3.09 -11.13
N LEU A 134 -10.26 -2.33 -10.79
CA LEU A 134 -10.10 -1.74 -9.46
C LEU A 134 -11.24 -0.74 -9.15
N PHE A 135 -11.52 0.19 -10.07
CA PHE A 135 -12.61 1.16 -9.91
C PHE A 135 -13.99 0.53 -9.80
N ASN A 136 -14.21 -0.59 -10.50
CA ASN A 136 -15.48 -1.30 -10.45
C ASN A 136 -15.60 -2.25 -9.25
N SER A 137 -14.53 -2.40 -8.46
CA SER A 137 -14.43 -3.45 -7.44
C SER A 137 -14.74 -4.83 -8.04
N ASP A 138 -14.04 -5.22 -9.11
CA ASP A 138 -14.17 -6.52 -9.78
C ASP A 138 -12.87 -7.34 -9.66
N TYR A 139 -12.59 -7.76 -8.42
CA TYR A 139 -11.44 -8.56 -8.00
C TYR A 139 -11.75 -9.19 -6.64
N ASP A 140 -10.97 -10.18 -6.18
CA ASP A 140 -10.95 -10.57 -4.75
C ASP A 140 -9.80 -9.88 -4.02
N ILE A 141 -8.59 -9.99 -4.58
CA ILE A 141 -7.38 -9.30 -4.12
C ILE A 141 -6.85 -8.42 -5.25
N GLY A 142 -6.82 -7.11 -5.04
CA GLY A 142 -6.33 -6.14 -6.00
C GLY A 142 -4.95 -5.61 -5.60
N VAL A 143 -3.96 -5.72 -6.47
CA VAL A 143 -2.65 -5.10 -6.24
C VAL A 143 -2.61 -3.72 -6.88
N ASP A 144 -2.33 -2.68 -6.10
CA ASP A 144 -2.03 -1.37 -6.65
C ASP A 144 -0.84 -0.68 -6.00
N VAL A 145 -0.43 0.44 -6.60
CA VAL A 145 0.71 1.22 -6.18
C VAL A 145 0.33 2.70 -6.19
N TRP A 146 0.42 3.35 -5.04
CA TRP A 146 0.18 4.79 -4.93
C TRP A 146 1.49 5.58 -4.88
N GLY A 147 1.59 6.62 -5.70
CA GLY A 147 2.68 7.59 -5.67
C GLY A 147 2.15 8.93 -5.21
N PRO A 148 2.85 9.65 -4.30
CA PRO A 148 2.34 10.88 -3.74
C PRO A 148 2.33 12.00 -4.78
N ASP A 149 1.22 12.74 -4.85
CA ASP A 149 1.06 13.89 -5.74
C ASP A 149 1.67 15.17 -5.16
N ILE A 150 1.60 15.30 -3.83
CA ILE A 150 2.11 16.42 -3.03
C ILE A 150 2.91 15.89 -1.86
N ARG A 151 3.80 16.72 -1.29
CA ARG A 151 4.62 16.35 -0.13
C ARG A 151 3.85 16.42 1.20
N ASP A 152 2.69 15.80 1.26
CA ASP A 152 1.82 15.76 2.43
C ASP A 152 1.16 14.38 2.56
N LEU A 153 0.97 13.89 3.80
CA LEU A 153 0.42 12.56 4.05
C LEU A 153 -1.04 12.42 3.66
N ILE A 154 -1.76 13.54 3.54
CA ILE A 154 -3.15 13.54 3.09
C ILE A 154 -3.31 12.87 1.72
N THR A 155 -2.27 12.90 0.85
CA THR A 155 -2.29 12.20 -0.45
C THR A 155 -2.47 10.69 -0.34
N PHE A 156 -2.14 10.08 0.80
CA PHE A 156 -2.35 8.65 1.06
C PHE A 156 -3.63 8.38 1.84
N LEU A 157 -3.94 9.24 2.82
CA LEU A 157 -5.09 9.05 3.71
C LEU A 157 -6.41 9.39 3.01
N ASP A 158 -6.46 10.40 2.15
CA ASP A 158 -7.69 10.82 1.48
C ASP A 158 -8.30 9.73 0.58
N LEU A 159 -7.48 8.76 0.15
CA LEU A 159 -7.88 7.65 -0.73
C LEU A 159 -9.02 6.81 -0.17
N PHE A 160 -9.08 6.65 1.16
CA PHE A 160 -9.99 5.75 1.85
C PHE A 160 -11.21 6.46 2.45
N THR A 161 -11.43 7.73 2.10
CA THR A 161 -12.69 8.39 2.46
C THR A 161 -13.86 7.75 1.73
N THR A 162 -15.04 7.74 2.35
CA THR A 162 -16.25 7.08 1.81
C THR A 162 -16.55 7.49 0.36
N ASP A 163 -16.43 8.78 0.05
CA ASP A 163 -16.76 9.35 -1.27
C ASP A 163 -15.56 9.42 -2.24
N SER A 164 -14.39 8.91 -1.85
CA SER A 164 -13.21 8.92 -2.71
C SER A 164 -13.38 7.97 -3.89
N THR A 165 -13.16 8.47 -5.10
CA THR A 165 -13.13 7.64 -6.32
C THR A 165 -12.02 6.58 -6.29
N TYR A 166 -10.97 6.78 -5.48
CA TYR A 166 -9.86 5.83 -5.31
C TYR A 166 -10.09 4.85 -4.16
N ASN A 167 -11.24 4.90 -3.50
CA ASN A 167 -11.65 3.94 -2.50
C ASN A 167 -12.20 2.68 -3.18
N PHE A 168 -11.28 1.89 -3.76
CA PHE A 168 -11.63 0.70 -4.55
C PHE A 168 -12.38 -0.35 -3.74
N ASP A 169 -12.17 -0.36 -2.42
CA ASP A 169 -12.77 -1.33 -1.49
C ASP A 169 -14.10 -0.86 -0.91
N LYS A 170 -14.57 0.34 -1.29
CA LYS A 170 -15.82 0.95 -0.77
C LYS A 170 -15.87 1.01 0.75
N TYR A 171 -14.70 1.20 1.38
CA TYR A 171 -14.60 1.35 2.82
C TYR A 171 -15.34 2.60 3.28
N SER A 172 -16.01 2.52 4.42
CA SER A 172 -16.75 3.65 4.97
C SER A 172 -16.62 3.64 6.49
N ASN A 173 -16.04 4.69 7.04
CA ASN A 173 -15.95 4.89 8.48
C ASN A 173 -16.14 6.37 8.80
N LYS A 174 -17.25 6.69 9.47
CA LYS A 174 -17.62 8.07 9.79
C LYS A 174 -16.54 8.80 10.61
N GLN A 175 -15.90 8.13 11.56
CA GLN A 175 -14.84 8.74 12.36
C GLN A 175 -13.59 9.02 11.51
N TYR A 176 -13.27 8.12 10.59
CA TYR A 176 -12.19 8.34 9.62
C TYR A 176 -12.48 9.55 8.74
N ASP A 177 -13.67 9.61 8.13
CA ASP A 177 -14.08 10.71 7.26
C ASP A 177 -14.06 12.07 7.99
N GLU A 178 -14.55 12.12 9.24
CA GLU A 178 -14.49 13.32 10.08
C GLU A 178 -13.04 13.78 10.37
N LEU A 179 -12.12 12.84 10.62
CA LEU A 179 -10.70 13.16 10.82
C LEU A 179 -10.06 13.71 9.53
N ILE A 180 -10.35 13.09 8.39
CA ILE A 180 -9.83 13.55 7.10
C ILE A 180 -10.40 14.93 6.74
N HIS A 181 -11.68 15.18 6.98
CA HIS A 181 -12.28 16.51 6.82
C HIS A 181 -11.57 17.56 7.67
N LYS A 182 -11.37 17.28 8.97
CA LYS A 182 -10.64 18.18 9.88
C LYS A 182 -9.23 18.47 9.38
N VAL A 183 -8.51 17.46 8.88
CA VAL A 183 -7.15 17.62 8.35
C VAL A 183 -7.11 18.51 7.09
N LYS A 184 -8.16 18.46 6.26
CA LYS A 184 -8.25 19.20 4.99
C LYS A 184 -8.78 20.63 5.18
N ILE A 185 -9.67 20.84 6.15
CA ILE A 185 -10.43 22.08 6.32
C ILE A 185 -10.11 22.71 7.68
N ASP A 186 -10.60 22.12 8.76
CA ASP A 186 -10.67 22.77 10.07
C ASP A 186 -9.30 23.03 10.73
N LEU A 187 -8.33 22.16 10.46
CA LEU A 187 -6.99 22.18 11.07
C LEU A 187 -5.90 22.60 10.06
N ALA A 188 -6.27 23.18 8.92
CA ALA A 188 -5.32 23.52 7.85
C ALA A 188 -4.15 24.40 8.36
N ASP A 189 -4.43 25.31 9.29
CA ASP A 189 -3.45 26.23 9.89
C ASP A 189 -2.91 25.74 11.26
N GLU A 190 -3.39 24.59 11.76
CA GLU A 190 -3.01 24.04 13.07
C GLU A 190 -2.09 22.82 12.93
N GLU A 191 -0.84 23.03 12.50
CA GLU A 191 0.07 21.95 12.09
C GLU A 191 0.19 20.79 13.11
N LYS A 192 0.29 21.10 14.41
CA LYS A 192 0.37 20.06 15.46
C LYS A 192 -0.92 19.25 15.58
N ALA A 193 -2.08 19.92 15.62
CA ALA A 193 -3.38 19.25 15.72
C ALA A 193 -3.67 18.43 14.45
N ARG A 194 -3.36 19.00 13.28
CA ARG A 194 -3.45 18.33 11.99
C ARG A 194 -2.60 17.06 11.93
N TRP A 195 -1.37 17.12 12.45
CA TRP A 195 -0.47 15.97 12.51
C TRP A 195 -1.01 14.85 13.42
N GLU A 196 -1.54 15.20 14.59
CA GLU A 196 -2.18 14.22 15.48
C GLU A 196 -3.42 13.59 14.84
N ALA A 197 -4.26 14.38 14.16
CA ALA A 197 -5.43 13.88 13.44
C ALA A 197 -5.05 12.89 12.33
N MET A 198 -3.99 13.19 11.56
CA MET A 198 -3.47 12.26 10.54
C MET A 198 -2.95 10.95 11.15
N LYS A 199 -2.29 10.98 12.31
CA LYS A 199 -1.87 9.75 13.01
C LYS A 199 -3.04 8.91 13.49
N GLN A 200 -4.09 9.55 14.01
CA GLN A 200 -5.31 8.87 14.43
C GLN A 200 -6.02 8.23 13.22
N ALA A 201 -6.11 8.95 12.10
CA ALA A 201 -6.67 8.42 10.86
C ALA A 201 -5.89 7.20 10.34
N GLU A 202 -4.55 7.28 10.25
CA GLU A 202 -3.72 6.11 9.85
C GLU A 202 -3.96 4.92 10.78
N LYS A 203 -4.06 5.18 12.09
CA LYS A 203 -4.29 4.12 13.08
C LYS A 203 -5.63 3.43 12.85
N ILE A 204 -6.73 4.18 12.69
CA ILE A 204 -8.06 3.63 12.39
C ILE A 204 -8.00 2.78 11.12
N LEU A 205 -7.44 3.30 10.04
CA LEU A 205 -7.38 2.60 8.76
C LEU A 205 -6.64 1.25 8.84
N LEU A 206 -5.54 1.20 9.59
CA LEU A 206 -4.74 -0.02 9.73
C LEU A 206 -5.26 -0.96 10.82
N GLU A 207 -6.00 -0.47 11.81
CA GLU A 207 -6.72 -1.28 12.80
C GLU A 207 -7.97 -1.92 12.19
N ASP A 208 -8.66 -1.22 11.30
CA ASP A 208 -9.77 -1.74 10.50
C ASP A 208 -9.29 -2.71 9.40
N GLU A 209 -7.97 -2.86 9.23
CA GLU A 209 -7.31 -3.75 8.27
C GLU A 209 -7.79 -3.55 6.81
N VAL A 210 -8.22 -2.33 6.47
CA VAL A 210 -8.79 -1.97 5.16
C VAL A 210 -7.84 -2.26 4.02
N VAL A 211 -6.54 -2.01 4.26
CA VAL A 211 -5.50 -2.08 3.25
C VAL A 211 -4.28 -2.83 3.76
N ALA A 212 -3.70 -3.69 2.93
CA ALA A 212 -2.42 -4.32 3.24
C ALA A 212 -1.25 -3.58 2.60
N LEU A 213 -0.37 -3.07 3.46
CA LEU A 213 0.83 -2.38 3.02
C LEU A 213 2.00 -3.34 2.91
N ILE A 214 2.62 -3.43 1.73
CA ILE A 214 3.67 -4.42 1.46
C ILE A 214 5.06 -3.81 1.61
N TYR A 215 5.38 -2.82 0.77
CA TYR A 215 6.68 -2.17 0.80
C TYR A 215 6.59 -0.71 0.35
N GLN A 216 7.53 0.09 0.87
CA GLN A 216 7.88 1.37 0.31
C GLN A 216 8.92 1.16 -0.78
N GLN A 217 8.60 1.59 -2.00
CA GLN A 217 9.47 1.41 -3.15
C GLN A 217 10.78 2.18 -2.99
N GLY A 218 11.89 1.44 -3.05
CA GLY A 218 13.22 1.95 -3.35
C GLY A 218 13.52 1.83 -4.84
N ARG A 219 14.52 2.57 -5.30
CA ARG A 219 14.94 2.53 -6.70
C ARG A 219 16.45 2.42 -6.81
N SER A 220 16.89 1.43 -7.57
CA SER A 220 18.23 1.35 -8.14
C SER A 220 18.11 1.59 -9.65
N TYR A 221 18.98 2.42 -10.21
CA TYR A 221 19.03 2.69 -11.64
C TYR A 221 20.46 2.95 -12.09
N LEU A 222 20.75 2.69 -13.35
CA LEU A 222 22.03 3.01 -13.98
C LEU A 222 21.88 4.30 -14.78
N GLN A 223 22.85 5.19 -14.62
CA GLN A 223 22.95 6.41 -15.39
C GLN A 223 24.33 6.45 -16.05
N ARG A 224 24.35 6.65 -17.38
CA ARG A 224 25.60 6.89 -18.10
C ARG A 224 26.31 8.10 -17.50
N SER A 225 27.60 7.97 -17.22
CA SER A 225 28.40 9.00 -16.53
C SER A 225 28.38 10.36 -17.25
N PHE A 226 28.22 10.35 -18.58
CA PHE A 226 28.19 11.53 -19.44
C PHE A 226 26.82 12.23 -19.52
N VAL A 227 25.76 11.62 -18.98
CA VAL A 227 24.43 12.25 -18.83
C VAL A 227 24.39 12.93 -17.47
N LYS A 228 24.21 14.25 -17.44
CA LYS A 228 24.16 15.07 -16.21
C LYS A 228 22.86 15.87 -16.14
N GLY A 229 22.48 16.30 -14.94
CA GLY A 229 21.33 17.20 -14.75
C GLY A 229 19.95 16.54 -14.70
N ILE A 230 19.88 15.20 -14.60
CA ILE A 230 18.63 14.51 -14.27
C ILE A 230 18.29 14.82 -12.81
N VAL A 231 17.09 15.35 -12.56
CA VAL A 231 16.58 15.57 -11.21
C VAL A 231 15.57 14.48 -10.88
N THR A 232 15.70 13.86 -9.70
CA THR A 232 14.73 12.91 -9.16
C THR A 232 13.85 13.60 -8.13
N ASN A 233 12.53 13.42 -8.25
CA ASN A 233 11.59 14.00 -7.29
C ASN A 233 11.06 12.96 -6.31
N ASP A 234 10.59 13.43 -5.15
CA ASP A 234 9.97 12.59 -4.13
C ASP A 234 8.45 12.52 -4.20
N PHE A 235 7.81 13.39 -4.98
CA PHE A 235 6.38 13.38 -5.30
C PHE A 235 6.17 13.89 -6.74
N GLY A 236 4.99 13.62 -7.33
CA GLY A 236 4.62 13.99 -8.69
C GLY A 236 5.39 13.24 -9.79
N GLY A 237 6.06 13.97 -10.69
CA GLY A 237 6.82 13.36 -11.78
C GLY A 237 8.15 12.74 -11.31
N LYS A 238 8.38 11.45 -11.60
CA LYS A 238 9.56 10.68 -11.16
C LYS A 238 10.92 11.32 -11.51
N PHE A 239 11.06 11.76 -12.76
CA PHE A 239 12.28 12.36 -13.28
C PHE A 239 11.94 13.68 -13.95
N ASN A 240 12.77 14.68 -13.73
CA ASN A 240 12.71 15.94 -14.45
C ASN A 240 13.93 16.05 -15.37
N TYR A 241 13.66 16.15 -16.67
CA TYR A 241 14.68 16.19 -17.71
C TYR A 241 15.01 17.61 -18.20
N LYS A 242 14.38 18.65 -17.65
CA LYS A 242 14.52 20.04 -18.09
C LYS A 242 15.97 20.55 -18.14
N TRP A 243 16.81 20.09 -17.22
CA TRP A 243 18.21 20.53 -17.11
C TRP A 243 19.22 19.50 -17.59
N VAL A 244 18.76 18.47 -18.30
CA VAL A 244 19.63 17.38 -18.73
C VAL A 244 20.58 17.84 -19.82
N LYS A 245 21.85 17.46 -19.65
CA LYS A 245 22.91 17.67 -20.64
C LYS A 245 23.58 16.33 -20.93
N VAL A 246 23.76 16.05 -22.21
CA VAL A 246 24.56 14.92 -22.69
C VAL A 246 25.88 15.49 -23.16
N LYS A 247 26.96 15.23 -22.42
CA LYS A 247 28.31 15.54 -22.92
C LYS A 247 28.72 14.40 -23.85
N ARG A 248 29.08 14.73 -25.09
CA ARG A 248 29.75 13.78 -25.98
C ARG A 248 31.23 13.73 -25.62
#